data_AF-A0A537QAU1-F1
#
_entry.id   AF-A0A537QAU1-F1
#
_cell.length_a   1.000
_cell.length_b   1.000
_cell.length_c   1.000
_cell.angle_alpha   90.00
_cell.angle_beta   90.00
_cell.angle_gamma   90.00
#
_symmetry.space_group_name_H-M   'P 1'
#
loop_
_entity.id
_entity.type
_entity.pdbx_description
1 polymer ?
#
loop_
_entity_poly.entity_id
_entity_poly.type
_entity_poly.pdbx_seq_one_letter_code
_entity_poly.pdbx_strand_id
1 'polypeptide(L)'
;MRRRALLVAIAFAVPVALAPRMACAENLFDFFFGGAQKQQRQPLPQAGFFADPMGTDPQPAPSPPRPAVASSGPSFCVRSCDGRYFPLMRSSASPVQMCQAFCPASPTKVFFGSSIDGAYSSAGERYADSENAFAYRKELRADCTCNGRDPAGLAPVDLTLDASLRPGDVIATTDGLVAYSGVRVGNNQTAEFTPVASYPGLTADVRARLGDMKVAPVTADMVASDAPTPAASPSVTSSVPKSISPKAKRAELN
;
A
#
# COMPACT_ATOMS: atom_id res chain seq x y z
N MET A 1 44.11 52.59 -58.73
CA MET A 1 45.33 51.84 -58.36
C MET A 1 46.07 52.54 -57.24
N ARG A 2 46.37 51.83 -56.13
CA ARG A 2 47.50 51.97 -55.17
C ARG A 2 47.02 51.57 -53.76
N ARG A 3 47.32 50.33 -53.35
CA ARG A 3 48.35 49.91 -52.35
C ARG A 3 47.85 50.15 -50.91
N ARG A 4 47.27 49.14 -50.23
CA ARG A 4 47.92 48.07 -49.43
C ARG A 4 49.02 48.55 -48.46
N ALA A 5 48.69 48.37 -47.18
CA ALA A 5 49.50 47.95 -46.02
C ALA A 5 50.49 48.92 -45.37
N LEU A 6 50.39 49.01 -44.02
CA LEU A 6 51.46 49.12 -43.00
C LEU A 6 50.78 48.98 -41.61
N LEU A 7 50.90 47.81 -40.96
CA LEU A 7 51.75 47.44 -39.80
C LEU A 7 51.40 48.15 -38.46
N VAL A 8 50.78 47.41 -37.52
CA VAL A 8 51.33 46.84 -36.26
C VAL A 8 51.30 47.79 -35.06
N ALA A 9 50.55 47.42 -34.02
CA ALA A 9 50.88 47.75 -32.63
C ALA A 9 50.29 46.68 -31.70
N ILE A 10 51.19 45.93 -31.05
CA ILE A 10 50.89 44.98 -29.98
C ILE A 10 50.71 45.80 -28.69
N ALA A 11 49.54 45.70 -28.06
CA ALA A 11 49.30 46.26 -26.73
C ALA A 11 49.19 45.12 -25.70
N PHE A 12 50.17 45.04 -24.80
CA PHE A 12 50.15 44.21 -23.61
C PHE A 12 49.09 44.74 -22.64
N ALA A 13 48.09 43.92 -22.29
CA ALA A 13 47.15 44.20 -21.21
C ALA A 13 47.48 43.31 -20.00
N VAL A 14 47.91 43.96 -18.92
CA VAL A 14 48.18 43.38 -17.60
C VAL A 14 46.85 43.08 -16.91
N PRO A 15 46.54 41.84 -16.46
CA PRO A 15 45.35 41.60 -15.68
C PRO A 15 45.53 42.08 -14.23
N VAL A 16 44.62 42.98 -13.84
CA VAL A 16 44.41 43.49 -12.48
C VAL A 16 44.05 42.32 -11.55
N ALA A 17 44.78 42.19 -10.44
CA ALA A 17 44.47 41.25 -9.38
C ALA A 17 43.18 41.68 -8.63
N LEU A 18 42.08 40.98 -8.86
CA LEU A 18 40.93 40.98 -7.96
C LEU A 18 41.14 39.93 -6.87
N ALA A 19 41.18 40.38 -5.61
CA ALA A 19 41.19 39.48 -4.46
C ALA A 19 39.90 38.64 -4.41
N PRO A 20 39.97 37.33 -4.09
CA PRO A 20 38.77 36.52 -3.92
C PRO A 20 38.03 36.95 -2.64
N ARG A 21 36.73 37.20 -2.77
CA ARG A 21 35.81 37.24 -1.63
C ARG A 21 35.77 35.84 -1.01
N MET A 22 36.14 35.73 0.27
CA MET A 22 35.92 34.51 1.04
C MET A 22 34.41 34.26 1.16
N ALA A 23 33.90 33.35 0.34
CA ALA A 23 32.62 32.70 0.60
C ALA A 23 32.88 31.62 1.65
N CYS A 24 32.45 31.85 2.89
CA CYS A 24 32.45 30.81 3.93
C CYS A 24 31.35 29.81 3.58
N ALA A 25 31.71 28.66 3.03
CA ALA A 25 30.81 27.53 2.92
C ALA A 25 30.87 26.78 4.25
N GLU A 26 29.84 26.95 5.08
CA GLU A 26 29.68 26.14 6.28
C GLU A 26 29.31 24.70 5.89
N ASN A 27 30.32 23.83 5.97
CA ASN A 27 30.33 22.41 6.32
C ASN A 27 29.06 21.56 6.07
N LEU A 28 28.84 21.14 4.81
CA LEU A 28 27.93 20.04 4.45
C LEU A 28 28.47 18.66 4.91
N PHE A 29 29.79 18.51 5.06
CA PHE A 29 30.43 17.23 5.41
C PHE A 29 30.37 16.89 6.91
N ASP A 30 30.20 17.86 7.81
CA ASP A 30 30.01 17.62 9.26
C ASP A 30 28.65 16.95 9.56
N PHE A 31 27.64 17.16 8.71
CA PHE A 31 26.33 16.52 8.86
C PHE A 31 26.34 15.05 8.40
N PHE A 32 27.20 14.69 7.44
CA PHE A 32 27.18 13.37 6.81
C PHE A 32 28.09 12.34 7.49
N PHE A 33 29.11 12.79 8.23
CA PHE A 33 30.05 11.91 8.94
C PHE A 33 30.18 12.24 10.42
N GLY A 34 29.03 12.25 11.13
CA GLY A 34 28.90 11.90 12.55
C GLY A 34 30.07 12.23 13.47
N GLY A 35 30.52 13.49 13.46
CA GLY A 35 31.53 13.99 14.39
C GLY A 35 30.97 13.99 15.80
N ALA A 36 31.48 13.07 16.63
CA ALA A 36 31.18 12.95 18.05
C ALA A 36 31.62 14.22 18.83
N GLN A 37 30.81 15.27 18.79
CA GLN A 37 30.87 16.35 19.75
C GLN A 37 30.02 15.93 20.94
N LYS A 38 30.72 15.50 22.00
CA LYS A 38 30.25 15.52 23.39
C LYS A 38 29.60 16.88 23.64
N GLN A 39 28.28 16.95 23.48
CA GLN A 39 27.51 18.00 24.12
C GLN A 39 27.61 17.75 25.62
N GLN A 40 28.51 18.54 26.21
CA GLN A 40 28.69 18.73 27.62
C GLN A 40 27.35 19.23 28.17
N ARG A 41 26.50 18.28 28.55
CA ARG A 41 25.21 18.54 29.18
C ARG A 41 25.52 18.98 30.61
N GLN A 42 25.52 20.29 30.81
CA GLN A 42 25.56 20.90 32.12
C GLN A 42 24.40 20.32 32.96
N PRO A 43 24.65 19.73 34.15
CA PRO A 43 23.57 19.32 35.03
C PRO A 43 22.93 20.57 35.62
N LEU A 44 21.66 20.80 35.30
CA LEU A 44 20.83 21.74 36.05
C LEU A 44 20.63 21.13 37.46
N PRO A 45 20.90 21.87 38.55
CA PRO A 45 20.78 21.33 39.90
C PRO A 45 19.32 20.97 40.20
N GLN A 46 19.16 19.72 40.65
CA GLN A 46 17.94 19.21 41.23
C GLN A 46 17.70 19.94 42.56
N ALA A 47 16.77 20.90 42.56
CA ALA A 47 16.03 21.23 43.76
C ALA A 47 14.85 20.22 43.80
N GLY A 48 14.72 19.33 44.78
CA GLY A 48 14.99 19.57 46.18
C GLY A 48 13.65 19.78 46.89
N PHE A 49 12.90 18.68 47.05
CA PHE A 49 12.18 18.32 48.26
C PHE A 49 11.73 19.48 49.16
N PHE A 50 10.66 20.19 48.77
CA PHE A 50 9.79 20.89 49.70
C PHE A 50 8.34 20.61 49.32
N ALA A 51 7.71 19.75 50.12
CA ALA A 51 6.28 19.52 50.10
C ALA A 51 5.57 20.80 50.56
N ASP A 52 4.59 21.25 49.78
CA ASP A 52 3.69 22.33 50.19
C ASP A 52 2.43 21.70 50.84
N PRO A 53 2.14 21.97 52.13
CA PRO A 53 1.03 21.34 52.86
C PRO A 53 -0.33 22.01 52.66
N MET A 54 -0.56 22.68 51.52
CA MET A 54 -1.91 23.12 51.11
C MET A 54 -2.16 22.72 49.66
N GLY A 55 -2.76 21.53 49.51
CA GLY A 55 -3.00 20.88 48.24
C GLY A 55 -3.83 21.70 47.25
N THR A 56 -3.38 21.69 46.01
CA THR A 56 -4.18 21.75 44.77
C THR A 56 -3.25 21.44 43.61
N ASP A 57 -2.90 20.15 43.45
CA ASP A 57 -2.15 19.69 42.28
C ASP A 57 -3.15 19.20 41.21
N PRO A 58 -3.25 19.83 40.04
CA PRO A 58 -4.05 19.31 38.94
C PRO A 58 -3.36 18.06 38.38
N GLN A 59 -3.86 16.89 38.77
CA GLN A 59 -3.51 15.59 38.21
C GLN A 59 -3.44 15.65 36.67
N PRO A 60 -2.30 15.31 36.04
CA PRO A 60 -2.26 15.17 34.59
C PRO A 60 -3.20 14.04 34.19
N ALA A 61 -4.20 14.35 33.37
CA ALA A 61 -5.09 13.36 32.79
C ALA A 61 -4.27 12.26 32.08
N PRO A 62 -4.70 10.98 32.13
CA PRO A 62 -4.03 9.92 31.38
C PRO A 62 -4.06 10.28 29.90
N SER A 63 -2.88 10.51 29.32
CA SER A 63 -2.74 10.73 27.89
C SER A 63 -3.27 9.49 27.15
N PRO A 64 -4.12 9.64 26.12
CA PRO A 64 -4.54 8.51 25.30
C PRO A 64 -3.29 7.80 24.73
N PRO A 65 -3.34 6.47 24.52
CA PRO A 65 -2.20 5.75 23.96
C PRO A 65 -1.79 6.45 22.66
N ARG A 66 -0.57 7.00 22.64
CA ARG A 66 -0.01 7.55 21.41
C ARG A 66 -0.03 6.40 20.39
N PRO A 67 -0.52 6.62 19.16
CA PRO A 67 -0.40 5.60 18.15
C PRO A 67 1.07 5.19 18.07
N ALA A 68 1.27 3.87 18.11
CA ALA A 68 2.58 3.24 18.04
C ALA A 68 3.44 3.92 16.98
N VAL A 69 4.70 4.16 17.36
CA VAL A 69 5.82 4.62 16.54
C VAL A 69 5.42 4.78 15.08
N ALA A 70 5.32 6.03 14.60
CA ALA A 70 5.24 6.30 13.19
C ALA A 70 6.45 5.62 12.54
N SER A 71 6.28 4.40 12.05
CA SER A 71 7.37 3.65 11.46
C SER A 71 7.71 4.40 10.18
N SER A 72 8.85 5.08 10.20
CA SER A 72 9.31 5.92 9.10
C SER A 72 9.85 5.06 7.95
N GLY A 73 9.04 4.15 7.44
CA GLY A 73 9.37 3.20 6.39
C GLY A 73 8.14 2.79 5.60
N PRO A 74 8.32 2.15 4.42
CA PRO A 74 7.22 1.54 3.70
C PRO A 74 6.52 0.49 4.58
N SER A 75 5.23 0.33 4.33
CA SER A 75 4.43 -0.73 4.94
C SER A 75 4.18 -1.82 3.91
N PHE A 76 4.11 -3.06 4.37
CA PHE A 76 3.87 -4.23 3.54
C PHE A 76 2.61 -4.93 4.01
N CYS A 77 1.71 -5.24 3.07
CA CYS A 77 0.62 -6.15 3.31
C CYS A 77 1.14 -7.57 3.09
N VAL A 78 1.00 -8.44 4.08
CA VAL A 78 1.45 -9.84 4.05
C VAL A 78 0.25 -10.75 4.24
N ARG A 79 0.05 -11.67 3.31
CA ARG A 79 -0.93 -12.73 3.44
C ARG A 79 -0.38 -13.83 4.36
N SER A 80 -1.04 -14.07 5.48
CA SER A 80 -0.45 -14.86 6.58
C SER A 80 -0.38 -16.37 6.32
N CYS A 81 -1.19 -16.86 5.39
CA CYS A 81 -1.25 -18.28 5.03
C CYS A 81 -0.06 -18.75 4.17
N ASP A 82 0.61 -17.87 3.42
CA ASP A 82 1.68 -18.25 2.47
C ASP A 82 2.83 -17.24 2.44
N GLY A 83 2.73 -16.18 3.25
CA GLY A 83 3.74 -15.14 3.38
C GLY A 83 3.87 -14.25 2.15
N ARG A 84 2.97 -14.34 1.15
CA ARG A 84 3.06 -13.44 -0.01
C ARG A 84 2.82 -12.00 0.43
N TYR A 85 3.64 -11.08 -0.06
CA TYR A 85 3.55 -9.68 0.31
C TYR A 85 3.59 -8.73 -0.88
N PHE A 86 3.06 -7.53 -0.67
CA PHE A 86 3.21 -6.40 -1.58
C PHE A 86 3.35 -5.09 -0.80
N PRO A 87 4.07 -4.10 -1.35
CA PRO A 87 4.20 -2.80 -0.71
C PRO A 87 2.86 -2.06 -0.74
N LEU A 88 2.53 -1.40 0.36
CA LEU A 88 1.42 -0.49 0.45
C LEU A 88 1.90 0.93 0.19
N MET A 89 1.18 1.62 -0.69
CA MET A 89 1.38 3.05 -0.90
C MET A 89 0.86 3.84 0.30
N ARG A 90 1.42 5.03 0.52
CA ARG A 90 0.89 5.95 1.53
C ARG A 90 -0.47 6.47 1.06
N SER A 91 -1.46 6.43 1.94
CA SER A 91 -2.78 7.00 1.68
C SER A 91 -3.33 7.62 2.97
N SER A 92 -4.52 8.23 2.89
CA SER A 92 -5.27 8.68 4.05
C SER A 92 -5.83 7.53 4.89
N ALA A 93 -6.00 6.34 4.30
CA ALA A 93 -6.44 5.14 5.00
C ALA A 93 -5.28 4.50 5.76
N SER A 94 -5.59 3.82 6.87
CA SER A 94 -4.55 3.11 7.61
C SER A 94 -3.99 1.94 6.78
N PRO A 95 -2.71 1.58 6.95
CA PRO A 95 -2.12 0.41 6.28
C PRO A 95 -2.91 -0.89 6.49
N VAL A 96 -3.51 -1.06 7.67
CA VAL A 96 -4.35 -2.23 7.99
C VAL A 96 -5.62 -2.23 7.13
N GLN A 97 -6.32 -1.09 7.04
CA GLN A 97 -7.52 -0.96 6.20
C GLN A 97 -7.19 -1.20 4.73
N MET A 98 -6.10 -0.63 4.21
CA MET A 98 -5.69 -0.86 2.83
C MET A 98 -5.39 -2.34 2.56
N CYS A 99 -4.63 -2.99 3.45
CA CYS A 99 -4.28 -4.39 3.32
C CYS A 99 -5.52 -5.30 3.29
N GLN A 100 -6.50 -5.02 4.15
CA GLN A 100 -7.78 -5.73 4.18
C GLN A 100 -8.62 -5.47 2.92
N ALA A 101 -8.67 -4.23 2.44
CA ALA A 101 -9.40 -3.88 1.22
C ALA A 101 -8.82 -4.57 -0.02
N PHE A 102 -7.49 -4.71 -0.09
CA PHE A 102 -6.82 -5.41 -1.18
C PHE A 102 -6.96 -6.93 -1.11
N CYS A 103 -7.10 -7.50 0.09
CA CYS A 103 -7.14 -8.95 0.33
C CYS A 103 -8.29 -9.37 1.27
N PRO A 104 -9.55 -9.10 0.93
CA PRO A 104 -10.71 -9.45 1.75
C PRO A 104 -10.94 -10.97 1.90
N ALA A 105 -10.48 -11.77 0.93
CA ALA A 105 -10.67 -13.22 0.92
C ALA A 105 -9.58 -14.01 1.67
N SER A 106 -8.62 -13.34 2.33
CA SER A 106 -7.51 -14.01 3.03
C SER A 106 -7.11 -13.28 4.31
N PRO A 107 -6.58 -14.01 5.32
CA PRO A 107 -6.03 -13.38 6.51
C PRO A 107 -4.74 -12.63 6.18
N THR A 108 -4.68 -11.36 6.59
CA THR A 108 -3.54 -10.49 6.33
C THR A 108 -2.97 -9.86 7.59
N LYS A 109 -1.66 -9.60 7.58
CA LYS A 109 -0.93 -8.81 8.58
C LYS A 109 -0.18 -7.68 7.89
N VAL A 110 0.03 -6.58 8.61
CA VAL A 110 0.84 -5.46 8.13
C VAL A 110 2.17 -5.45 8.85
N PHE A 111 3.24 -5.30 8.08
CA PHE A 111 4.60 -5.16 8.57
C PHE A 111 5.22 -3.84 8.10
N PHE A 112 6.13 -3.29 8.89
CA PHE A 112 6.77 -2.00 8.65
C PHE A 112 8.28 -2.13 8.70
N GLY A 113 8.97 -1.52 7.76
CA GLY A 113 10.43 -1.57 7.68
C GLY A 113 10.93 -1.01 6.36
N SER A 114 12.23 -0.77 6.22
CA SER A 114 12.82 -0.36 4.94
C SER A 114 12.75 -1.47 3.87
N SER A 115 12.83 -2.73 4.29
CA SER A 115 12.62 -3.92 3.46
C SER A 115 11.81 -4.95 4.22
N ILE A 116 11.16 -5.85 3.48
CA ILE A 116 10.34 -6.91 4.07
C ILE A 116 11.16 -7.85 4.97
N ASP A 117 12.43 -8.11 4.62
CA ASP A 117 13.28 -9.06 5.35
C ASP A 117 13.53 -8.61 6.79
N GLY A 118 13.54 -7.30 7.03
CA GLY A 118 13.70 -6.69 8.35
C GLY A 118 12.43 -6.06 8.91
N ALA A 119 11.26 -6.31 8.30
CA ALA A 119 10.02 -5.64 8.69
C ALA A 119 9.36 -6.28 9.93
N TYR A 120 8.74 -5.44 10.75
CA TYR A 120 8.07 -5.84 11.98
C TYR A 120 6.59 -5.43 11.97
N SER A 121 5.73 -6.25 12.55
CA SER A 121 4.33 -5.90 12.80
C SER A 121 4.21 -4.91 13.96
N SER A 122 3.04 -4.32 14.13
CA SER A 122 2.72 -3.49 15.30
C SER A 122 2.82 -4.26 16.63
N ALA A 123 2.74 -5.59 16.60
CA ALA A 123 2.91 -6.46 17.76
C ALA A 123 4.38 -6.85 18.03
N GLY A 124 5.33 -6.38 17.22
CA GLY A 124 6.75 -6.69 17.36
C GLY A 124 7.21 -8.01 16.73
N GLU A 125 6.31 -8.74 16.06
CA GLU A 125 6.66 -9.95 15.28
C GLU A 125 7.43 -9.54 14.02
N ARG A 126 8.58 -10.16 13.77
CA ARG A 126 9.35 -9.97 12.53
C ARG A 126 8.76 -10.83 11.42
N TYR A 127 8.63 -10.29 10.21
CA TYR A 127 8.06 -11.04 9.09
C TYR A 127 8.85 -12.32 8.78
N ALA A 128 10.18 -12.24 8.76
CA ALA A 128 11.04 -13.38 8.46
C ALA A 128 10.94 -14.53 9.48
N ASP A 129 10.41 -14.26 10.67
CA ASP A 129 10.24 -15.25 11.75
C ASP A 129 8.77 -15.75 11.83
N SER A 130 7.89 -15.25 10.95
CA SER A 130 6.50 -15.69 10.87
C SER A 130 6.37 -17.08 10.23
N GLU A 131 5.32 -17.83 10.61
CA GLU A 131 5.13 -19.24 10.25
C GLU A 131 5.27 -19.54 8.75
N ASN A 132 4.69 -18.70 7.88
CA ASN A 132 4.69 -18.89 6.43
C ASN A 132 5.63 -17.91 5.70
N ALA A 133 6.61 -17.31 6.38
CA ALA A 133 7.53 -16.34 5.79
C ALA A 133 8.15 -16.89 4.49
N PHE A 134 8.00 -16.15 3.39
CA PHE A 134 8.54 -16.48 2.07
C PHE A 134 8.06 -17.82 1.47
N ALA A 135 7.04 -18.48 2.03
CA ALA A 135 6.57 -19.76 1.51
C ALA A 135 6.10 -19.66 0.04
N TYR A 136 5.49 -18.53 -0.32
CA TYR A 136 5.07 -18.17 -1.68
C TYR A 136 6.19 -18.27 -2.75
N ARG A 137 7.46 -18.18 -2.35
CA ARG A 137 8.60 -18.29 -3.27
C ARG A 137 8.81 -19.72 -3.77
N LYS A 138 8.34 -20.72 -3.02
CA LYS A 138 8.39 -22.13 -3.40
C LYS A 138 7.12 -22.53 -4.15
N GLU A 139 5.97 -22.14 -3.62
CA GLU A 139 4.68 -22.49 -4.17
C GLU A 139 3.62 -21.46 -3.78
N LEU A 140 2.71 -21.18 -4.70
CA LEU A 140 1.55 -20.33 -4.45
C LEU A 140 0.34 -21.18 -4.08
N ARG A 141 -0.23 -20.95 -2.89
CA ARG A 141 -1.40 -21.69 -2.41
C ARG A 141 -2.69 -21.21 -3.08
N ALA A 142 -3.43 -22.11 -3.72
CA ALA A 142 -4.68 -21.80 -4.43
C ALA A 142 -5.84 -21.45 -3.49
N ASP A 143 -5.85 -22.02 -2.29
CA ASP A 143 -6.81 -21.77 -1.21
C ASP A 143 -6.52 -20.47 -0.44
N CYS A 144 -5.47 -19.74 -0.82
CA CYS A 144 -5.15 -18.48 -0.19
C CYS A 144 -4.87 -17.38 -1.21
N THR A 145 -5.90 -16.59 -1.50
CA THR A 145 -5.92 -15.59 -2.57
C THR A 145 -6.58 -14.30 -2.06
N CYS A 146 -6.15 -13.15 -2.57
CA CYS A 146 -6.75 -11.88 -2.15
C CYS A 146 -8.13 -11.66 -2.76
N ASN A 147 -8.34 -12.19 -3.97
CA ASN A 147 -9.59 -12.09 -4.74
C ASN A 147 -10.48 -13.35 -4.68
N GLY A 148 -10.08 -14.40 -3.94
CA GLY A 148 -10.80 -15.67 -3.90
C GLY A 148 -10.59 -16.57 -5.13
N ARG A 149 -9.69 -16.20 -6.05
CA ARG A 149 -9.50 -16.91 -7.35
C ARG A 149 -8.04 -17.18 -7.66
N ASP A 150 -7.22 -16.14 -7.65
CA ASP A 150 -5.85 -16.19 -8.16
C ASP A 150 -4.82 -15.99 -7.06
N PRO A 151 -3.74 -16.78 -7.08
CA PRO A 151 -2.69 -16.64 -6.07
C PRO A 151 -2.00 -15.28 -6.09
N ALA A 152 -1.96 -14.64 -7.26
CA ALA A 152 -1.21 -13.40 -7.49
C ALA A 152 -2.07 -12.12 -7.54
N GLY A 153 -3.38 -12.24 -7.79
CA GLY A 153 -4.29 -11.11 -8.00
C GLY A 153 -4.67 -10.39 -6.70
N LEU A 154 -4.96 -9.09 -6.80
CA LEU A 154 -5.64 -8.32 -5.76
C LEU A 154 -7.16 -8.45 -5.94
N ALA A 155 -7.94 -8.16 -4.90
CA ALA A 155 -9.40 -8.12 -5.03
C ALA A 155 -9.85 -7.08 -6.06
N PRO A 156 -10.93 -7.38 -6.81
CA PRO A 156 -11.54 -6.38 -7.69
C PRO A 156 -12.06 -5.22 -6.86
N VAL A 157 -11.89 -4.00 -7.38
CA VAL A 157 -12.39 -2.78 -6.78
C VAL A 157 -13.64 -2.36 -7.54
N ASP A 158 -14.74 -2.14 -6.83
CA ASP A 158 -15.91 -1.50 -7.40
C ASP A 158 -15.62 0.00 -7.59
N LEU A 159 -15.42 0.39 -8.85
CA LEU A 159 -15.10 1.77 -9.24
C LEU A 159 -16.20 2.76 -8.86
N THR A 160 -17.44 2.32 -8.67
CA THR A 160 -18.54 3.19 -8.24
C THR A 160 -18.41 3.62 -6.79
N LEU A 161 -17.69 2.85 -5.97
CA LEU A 161 -17.44 3.13 -4.56
C LEU A 161 -16.13 3.90 -4.34
N ASP A 162 -15.31 4.06 -5.39
CA ASP A 162 -14.05 4.77 -5.31
C ASP A 162 -14.23 6.29 -5.51
N ALA A 163 -14.44 6.98 -4.39
CA ALA A 163 -14.55 8.44 -4.36
C ALA A 163 -13.23 9.18 -4.67
N SER A 164 -12.11 8.46 -4.84
CA SER A 164 -10.81 9.07 -5.14
C SER A 164 -10.55 9.27 -6.64
N LEU A 165 -11.33 8.62 -7.51
CA LEU A 165 -11.16 8.66 -8.96
C LEU A 165 -11.28 10.08 -9.53
N ARG A 166 -10.24 10.49 -10.27
CA ARG A 166 -10.14 11.78 -10.96
C ARG A 166 -9.91 11.56 -12.45
N PRO A 167 -10.44 12.46 -13.31
CA PRO A 167 -10.15 12.40 -14.74
C PRO A 167 -8.64 12.32 -15.00
N GLY A 168 -8.21 11.29 -15.72
CA GLY A 168 -6.81 10.98 -16.00
C GLY A 168 -6.25 9.80 -15.22
N ASP A 169 -6.95 9.33 -14.18
CA ASP A 169 -6.53 8.13 -13.45
C ASP A 169 -6.57 6.90 -14.36
N VAL A 170 -5.49 6.12 -14.34
CA VAL A 170 -5.35 4.93 -15.17
C VAL A 170 -5.79 3.71 -14.39
N ILE A 171 -6.73 2.98 -14.95
CA ILE A 171 -7.38 1.82 -14.35
C ILE A 171 -7.01 0.58 -15.17
N ALA A 172 -6.61 -0.48 -14.48
CA ALA A 172 -6.43 -1.80 -15.06
C ALA A 172 -7.76 -2.56 -15.03
N THR A 173 -8.31 -2.80 -16.22
CA THR A 173 -9.49 -3.65 -16.42
C THR A 173 -9.06 -5.00 -17.01
N THR A 174 -10.01 -5.93 -17.13
CA THR A 174 -9.80 -7.22 -17.79
C THR A 174 -9.33 -7.09 -19.24
N ASP A 175 -9.72 -6.00 -19.90
CA ASP A 175 -9.45 -5.75 -21.32
C ASP A 175 -8.22 -4.86 -21.55
N GLY A 176 -7.58 -4.39 -20.48
CA GLY A 176 -6.35 -3.59 -20.53
C GLY A 176 -6.41 -2.31 -19.70
N LEU A 177 -5.56 -1.35 -20.05
CA LEU A 177 -5.48 -0.07 -19.35
C LEU A 177 -6.39 0.97 -20.00
N VAL A 178 -7.23 1.59 -19.18
CA VAL A 178 -8.10 2.71 -19.58
C VAL A 178 -7.88 3.90 -18.66
N ALA A 179 -8.10 5.11 -19.16
CA ALA A 179 -8.09 6.33 -18.38
C ALA A 179 -9.53 6.73 -18.02
N TYR A 180 -9.78 6.98 -16.75
CA TYR A 180 -11.04 7.55 -16.28
C TYR A 180 -11.22 8.96 -16.84
N SER A 181 -12.35 9.22 -17.48
CA SER A 181 -12.67 10.49 -18.14
C SER A 181 -13.70 11.32 -17.36
N GLY A 182 -14.26 10.76 -16.28
CA GLY A 182 -15.31 11.37 -15.47
C GLY A 182 -16.61 10.56 -15.50
N VAL A 183 -17.69 11.17 -15.01
CA VAL A 183 -19.04 10.60 -15.07
C VAL A 183 -19.81 11.34 -16.15
N ARG A 184 -20.46 10.60 -17.07
CA ARG A 184 -21.41 11.24 -17.99
C ARG A 184 -22.65 11.65 -17.20
N VAL A 185 -22.91 12.95 -17.19
CA VAL A 185 -24.12 13.50 -16.55
C VAL A 185 -25.30 13.31 -17.52
N GLY A 186 -26.04 12.22 -17.32
CA GLY A 186 -27.30 11.87 -18.00
C GLY A 186 -28.22 11.11 -17.04
N ASN A 187 -29.29 10.47 -17.54
CA ASN A 187 -30.23 9.70 -16.70
C ASN A 187 -29.57 8.58 -15.88
N ASN A 188 -28.38 8.11 -16.29
CA ASN A 188 -27.56 7.17 -15.54
C ASN A 188 -26.17 7.77 -15.32
N GLN A 189 -25.70 7.83 -14.08
CA GLN A 189 -24.34 8.22 -13.71
C GLN A 189 -23.37 7.08 -14.03
N THR A 190 -23.03 6.90 -15.29
CA THR A 190 -22.04 5.90 -15.72
C THR A 190 -20.66 6.52 -15.82
N ALA A 191 -19.68 5.89 -15.17
CA ALA A 191 -18.27 6.20 -15.34
C ALA A 191 -17.86 6.06 -16.81
N GLU A 192 -17.10 7.02 -17.32
CA GLU A 192 -16.59 7.05 -18.68
C GLU A 192 -15.10 6.71 -18.70
N PHE A 193 -14.72 5.84 -19.62
CA PHE A 193 -13.35 5.38 -19.78
C PHE A 193 -12.90 5.57 -21.23
N THR A 194 -11.68 6.07 -21.39
CA THR A 194 -11.03 6.25 -22.69
C THR A 194 -9.79 5.37 -22.74
N PRO A 195 -9.50 4.66 -23.84
CA PRO A 195 -8.24 3.92 -23.97
C PRO A 195 -7.04 4.82 -23.69
N VAL A 196 -6.04 4.33 -22.96
CA VAL A 196 -4.81 5.10 -22.63
C VAL A 196 -4.13 5.65 -23.89
N ALA A 197 -4.19 4.91 -24.99
CA ALA A 197 -3.63 5.30 -26.28
C ALA A 197 -4.25 6.60 -26.85
N SER A 198 -5.51 6.90 -26.53
CA SER A 198 -6.27 8.02 -27.08
C SER A 198 -6.67 9.07 -26.04
N TYR A 199 -6.33 8.88 -24.76
CA TYR A 199 -6.68 9.87 -23.74
C TYR A 199 -5.86 11.16 -23.90
N PRO A 200 -6.51 12.33 -24.04
CA PRO A 200 -5.84 13.60 -24.38
C PRO A 200 -4.98 14.16 -23.25
N GLY A 201 -5.27 13.83 -21.99
CA GLY A 201 -4.52 14.32 -20.83
C GLY A 201 -3.24 13.56 -20.51
N LEU A 202 -2.85 12.55 -21.30
CA LEU A 202 -1.60 11.81 -21.12
C LEU A 202 -0.53 12.24 -22.14
N THR A 203 0.69 12.45 -21.66
CA THR A 203 1.84 12.75 -22.53
C THR A 203 2.26 11.52 -23.32
N ALA A 204 3.00 11.72 -24.43
CA ALA A 204 3.50 10.61 -25.26
C ALA A 204 4.38 9.65 -24.46
N ASP A 205 5.24 10.16 -23.58
CA ASP A 205 6.12 9.35 -22.74
C ASP A 205 5.35 8.48 -21.73
N VAL A 206 4.31 9.04 -21.10
CA VAL A 206 3.47 8.28 -20.17
C VAL A 206 2.69 7.21 -20.93
N ARG A 207 2.13 7.55 -22.10
CA ARG A 207 1.44 6.60 -22.96
C ARG A 207 2.35 5.45 -23.41
N ALA A 208 3.60 5.72 -23.75
CA ALA A 208 4.57 4.69 -24.09
C ALA A 208 4.82 3.74 -22.90
N ARG A 209 5.07 4.30 -21.71
CA ARG A 209 5.29 3.50 -20.49
C ARG A 209 4.09 2.63 -20.11
N LEU A 210 2.88 3.17 -20.25
CA LEU A 210 1.65 2.43 -19.99
C LEU A 210 1.38 1.39 -21.08
N GLY A 211 1.76 1.63 -22.33
CA GLY A 211 1.67 0.66 -23.41
C GLY A 211 2.55 -0.59 -23.18
N ASP A 212 3.68 -0.42 -22.49
CA ASP A 212 4.56 -1.52 -22.10
C ASP A 212 4.03 -2.33 -20.89
N MET A 213 3.06 -1.78 -20.14
CA MET A 213 2.46 -2.47 -18.99
C MET A 213 1.40 -3.48 -19.46
N LYS A 214 1.64 -4.76 -19.14
CA LYS A 214 0.67 -5.84 -19.37
C LYS A 214 -0.22 -6.04 -18.15
N VAL A 215 -1.53 -5.99 -18.37
CA VAL A 215 -2.53 -6.47 -17.41
C VAL A 215 -2.75 -7.96 -17.67
N ALA A 216 -2.67 -8.78 -16.62
CA ALA A 216 -2.94 -10.20 -16.76
C ALA A 216 -4.44 -10.39 -17.06
N PRO A 217 -4.82 -11.05 -18.17
CA PRO A 217 -6.22 -11.26 -18.51
C PRO A 217 -6.85 -12.21 -17.49
N VAL A 218 -8.07 -11.88 -17.08
CA VAL A 218 -8.93 -12.80 -16.32
C VAL A 218 -9.44 -13.83 -17.32
N THR A 219 -9.00 -15.09 -17.23
CA THR A 219 -9.45 -16.14 -18.17
C THR A 219 -10.95 -16.40 -18.01
N ALA A 220 -11.63 -16.84 -19.06
CA ALA A 220 -13.10 -16.99 -19.06
C ALA A 220 -13.62 -17.95 -17.96
N ASP A 221 -12.84 -18.97 -17.58
CA ASP A 221 -13.15 -19.85 -16.45
C ASP A 221 -13.15 -19.09 -15.10
N MET A 222 -12.47 -17.93 -15.03
CA MET A 222 -12.37 -17.07 -13.85
C MET A 222 -13.50 -16.02 -13.75
N VAL A 223 -14.27 -15.78 -14.83
CA VAL A 223 -15.43 -14.87 -14.86
C VAL A 223 -16.73 -15.62 -14.52
N ALA A 224 -16.83 -16.91 -14.86
CA ALA A 224 -18.02 -17.73 -14.58
C ALA A 224 -18.30 -17.92 -13.07
N SER A 225 -17.29 -17.71 -12.21
CA SER A 225 -17.43 -17.78 -10.74
C SER A 225 -17.98 -16.51 -10.10
N ASP A 226 -18.27 -15.45 -10.89
CA ASP A 226 -18.84 -14.17 -10.43
C ASP A 226 -20.34 -14.02 -10.71
N ALA A 227 -20.95 -14.98 -11.40
CA ALA A 227 -22.41 -14.98 -11.55
C ALA A 227 -23.03 -15.21 -10.16
N PRO A 228 -23.97 -14.37 -9.69
CA PRO A 228 -24.75 -14.70 -8.52
C PRO A 228 -25.44 -16.03 -8.83
N THR A 229 -25.07 -17.09 -8.13
CA THR A 229 -25.86 -18.32 -8.13
C THR A 229 -27.29 -17.91 -7.79
N PRO A 230 -28.28 -18.15 -8.66
CA PRO A 230 -29.66 -17.94 -8.28
C PRO A 230 -29.89 -18.79 -7.04
N ALA A 231 -30.31 -18.16 -5.95
CA ALA A 231 -30.60 -18.82 -4.69
C ALA A 231 -31.48 -20.04 -4.97
N ALA A 232 -30.89 -21.23 -4.87
CA ALA A 232 -31.64 -22.46 -4.89
C ALA A 232 -32.51 -22.45 -3.62
N SER A 233 -33.81 -22.24 -3.82
CA SER A 233 -34.80 -22.39 -2.76
C SER A 233 -34.63 -23.77 -2.13
N PRO A 234 -34.54 -23.91 -0.80
CA PRO A 234 -34.52 -25.23 -0.20
C PRO A 234 -35.91 -25.85 -0.37
N SER A 235 -36.02 -26.75 -1.33
CA SER A 235 -37.15 -27.69 -1.40
C SER A 235 -36.95 -28.71 -0.28
N VAL A 236 -37.53 -28.43 0.88
CA VAL A 236 -37.61 -29.38 1.99
C VAL A 236 -38.67 -30.42 1.61
N THR A 237 -38.24 -31.49 0.94
CA THR A 237 -39.06 -32.70 0.81
C THR A 237 -38.75 -33.61 1.99
N SER A 238 -39.56 -33.52 3.04
CA SER A 238 -39.56 -34.48 4.15
C SER A 238 -39.87 -35.89 3.62
N SER A 239 -38.87 -36.75 3.57
CA SER A 239 -39.06 -38.20 3.45
C SER A 239 -39.06 -38.81 4.85
N VAL A 240 -40.27 -39.03 5.37
CA VAL A 240 -40.53 -39.83 6.57
C VAL A 240 -40.22 -41.30 6.26
N PRO A 241 -39.33 -42.00 6.99
CA PRO A 241 -39.20 -43.44 6.85
C PRO A 241 -40.36 -44.15 7.57
N LYS A 242 -41.11 -44.93 6.80
CA LYS A 242 -42.26 -45.74 7.23
C LYS A 242 -41.75 -46.97 8.01
N SER A 243 -41.97 -46.97 9.32
CA SER A 243 -41.76 -48.12 10.20
C SER A 243 -42.73 -49.25 9.84
N ILE A 244 -42.20 -50.44 9.57
CA ILE A 244 -42.95 -51.67 9.31
C ILE A 244 -43.00 -52.45 10.63
N SER A 245 -44.20 -52.57 11.21
CA SER A 245 -44.47 -53.44 12.35
C SER A 245 -44.72 -54.89 11.91
N PRO A 246 -44.25 -55.91 12.65
CA PRO A 246 -44.76 -57.27 12.52
C PRO A 246 -45.80 -57.59 13.59
N LYS A 247 -47.01 -57.98 13.17
CA LYS A 247 -47.96 -58.84 13.92
C LYS A 247 -47.66 -60.29 13.49
N ALA A 248 -47.79 -61.36 14.26
CA ALA A 248 -48.30 -61.65 15.60
C ALA A 248 -47.84 -63.07 15.99
N LYS A 249 -47.86 -63.43 17.28
CA LYS A 249 -48.16 -64.81 17.69
C LYS A 249 -48.90 -64.82 19.04
N ARG A 250 -49.99 -65.58 19.06
CA ARG A 250 -50.99 -65.77 20.11
C ARG A 250 -50.68 -67.03 20.92
N ALA A 251 -50.85 -66.98 22.24
CA ALA A 251 -51.18 -68.07 23.19
C ALA A 251 -51.35 -67.39 24.58
N GLU A 252 -52.55 -67.11 25.11
CA GLU A 252 -53.55 -67.94 25.81
C GLU A 252 -53.06 -68.73 27.05
N LEU A 253 -53.75 -68.44 28.18
CA LEU A 253 -53.94 -69.16 29.46
C LEU A 253 -52.68 -69.49 30.28
N ASN A 254 -52.61 -69.29 31.60
CA ASN A 254 -53.60 -69.15 32.69
C ASN A 254 -52.98 -68.31 33.82
#